data_AF-A0A838VTR4-F1
#
_entry.id   AF-A0A838VTR4-F1
#
_cell.length_a   1.000
_cell.length_b   1.000
_cell.length_c   1.000
_cell.angle_alpha   90.00
_cell.angle_beta   90.00
_cell.angle_gamma   90.00
#
_symmetry.space_group_name_H-M   'P 1'
#
loop_
_entity.id
_entity.type
_entity.pdbx_description
1 polymer ?
#
loop_
_entity_poly.entity_id
_entity_poly.type
_entity_poly.pdbx_seq_one_letter_code
_entity_poly.pdbx_strand_id
1 'polypeptide(L)'
;MQALSLKNKLGILLLSLLFYTLTSEEMSMTSITMVTQLKDKQGEAFDREFIKHMIPHHQSALDMAQLALTHAKRPEIKKLAKNILSTQQKEINLMEEWQKSYYPKSFE
;
A
#
# COMPACT_ATOMS: atom_id res chain seq x y z
N MET A 1 -3.62 -17.98 -15.86
CA MET A 1 -3.83 -17.12 -14.66
C MET A 1 -4.85 -17.81 -13.77
N GLN A 2 -4.48 -18.26 -12.57
CA GLN A 2 -5.41 -18.94 -11.66
C GLN A 2 -6.25 -17.90 -10.91
N ALA A 3 -7.56 -17.96 -11.06
CA ALA A 3 -8.49 -17.15 -10.28
C ALA A 3 -8.45 -17.59 -8.81
N LEU A 4 -8.23 -16.66 -7.88
CA LEU A 4 -8.29 -16.97 -6.46
C LEU A 4 -9.71 -17.37 -6.03
N SER A 5 -9.80 -18.45 -5.27
CA SER A 5 -11.01 -18.97 -4.62
C SER A 5 -11.71 -17.90 -3.77
N LEU A 6 -13.05 -17.92 -3.75
CA LEU A 6 -13.89 -17.00 -2.96
C LEU A 6 -13.54 -17.01 -1.45
N LYS A 7 -13.06 -18.14 -0.94
CA LYS A 7 -12.58 -18.27 0.45
C LYS A 7 -11.33 -17.43 0.72
N ASN A 8 -10.47 -17.26 -0.29
CA ASN A 8 -9.27 -16.44 -0.20
C ASN A 8 -9.63 -14.94 -0.31
N LYS A 9 -10.70 -14.58 -1.03
CA LYS A 9 -11.22 -13.21 -1.09
C LYS A 9 -11.82 -12.78 0.25
N LEU A 10 -12.59 -13.66 0.92
CA LEU A 10 -13.10 -13.39 2.27
C LEU A 10 -11.98 -13.27 3.32
N GLY A 11 -10.92 -14.08 3.20
CA GLY A 11 -9.77 -13.99 4.11
C GLY A 11 -9.01 -12.67 3.99
N ILE A 12 -8.87 -12.14 2.76
CA ILE A 12 -8.26 -10.82 2.50
C ILE A 12 -9.16 -9.71 3.04
N LEU A 13 -10.48 -9.80 2.84
CA LEU A 13 -11.45 -8.81 3.32
C LEU A 13 -11.52 -8.77 4.86
N LEU A 14 -11.45 -9.94 5.51
CA LEU A 14 -11.40 -10.06 6.97
C LEU A 14 -10.09 -9.56 7.54
N LEU A 15 -8.96 -9.70 6.84
CA LEU A 15 -7.69 -9.12 7.26
C LEU A 15 -7.70 -7.60 7.11
N SER A 16 -8.26 -7.06 6.03
CA SER A 16 -8.47 -5.60 5.91
C SER A 16 -9.41 -5.06 7.00
N LEU A 17 -10.44 -5.82 7.39
CA LEU A 17 -11.31 -5.45 8.52
C LEU A 17 -10.60 -5.56 9.88
N LEU A 18 -9.76 -6.58 10.10
CA LEU A 18 -8.97 -6.73 11.33
C LEU A 18 -7.92 -5.62 11.44
N PHE A 19 -7.29 -5.23 10.31
CA PHE A 19 -6.40 -4.06 10.22
C PHE A 19 -7.16 -2.76 10.53
N TYR A 20 -8.41 -2.63 10.07
CA TYR A 20 -9.28 -1.48 10.37
C TYR A 20 -9.50 -1.25 11.87
N THR A 21 -9.43 -2.31 12.69
CA THR A 21 -9.67 -2.24 14.14
C THR A 21 -8.43 -1.99 14.99
N LEU A 22 -7.21 -2.09 14.43
CA LEU A 22 -5.95 -2.04 15.20
C LEU A 22 -5.07 -0.80 14.92
N THR A 23 -5.38 0.01 13.90
CA THR A 23 -4.58 1.20 13.52
C THR A 23 -5.42 2.42 13.11
N SER A 24 -6.65 2.55 13.62
CA SER A 24 -7.73 3.34 13.01
C SER A 24 -7.52 4.85 12.90
N GLU A 25 -6.57 5.49 13.59
CA GLU A 25 -6.45 6.95 13.51
C GLU A 25 -5.49 7.43 12.41
N GLU A 26 -4.33 6.81 12.19
CA GLU A 26 -3.37 7.35 11.21
C GLU A 26 -3.58 6.80 9.79
N MET A 27 -3.74 5.48 9.62
CA MET A 27 -3.82 4.84 8.31
C MET A 27 -5.14 5.13 7.58
N SER A 28 -6.23 5.25 8.35
CA SER A 28 -7.56 5.66 7.85
C SER A 28 -7.53 7.12 7.38
N MET A 29 -6.89 8.00 8.16
CA MET A 29 -6.76 9.41 7.80
C MET A 29 -5.88 9.63 6.57
N THR A 30 -4.78 8.89 6.38
CA THR A 30 -3.96 9.00 5.15
C THR A 30 -4.74 8.59 3.91
N SER A 31 -5.52 7.50 4.00
CA SER A 31 -6.31 6.99 2.86
C SER A 31 -7.50 7.90 2.51
N ILE A 32 -8.21 8.42 3.52
CA ILE A 32 -9.32 9.38 3.32
C ILE A 32 -8.80 10.72 2.80
N THR A 33 -7.67 11.20 3.33
CA THR A 33 -7.04 12.45 2.88
C THR A 33 -6.54 12.32 1.44
N MET A 34 -5.96 11.18 1.06
CA MET A 34 -5.56 10.93 -0.32
C MET A 34 -6.77 10.94 -1.27
N VAL A 35 -7.83 10.19 -0.95
CA VAL A 35 -9.02 10.11 -1.83
C VAL A 35 -9.65 11.49 -2.01
N THR A 36 -9.70 12.31 -0.98
CA THR A 36 -10.23 13.68 -1.08
C THR A 36 -9.32 14.59 -1.91
N GLN A 37 -8.00 14.50 -1.77
CA GLN A 37 -7.04 15.28 -2.55
C GLN A 37 -6.95 14.88 -4.02
N LEU A 38 -7.23 13.61 -4.34
CA LEU A 38 -7.20 13.08 -5.71
C LEU A 38 -8.50 13.31 -6.48
N LYS A 39 -9.64 13.45 -5.78
CA LYS A 39 -10.99 13.46 -6.37
C LYS A 39 -11.15 14.38 -7.59
N ASP A 40 -10.56 15.57 -7.53
CA ASP A 40 -10.73 16.59 -8.56
C ASP A 40 -9.49 16.73 -9.46
N LYS A 41 -8.46 15.88 -9.25
CA LYS A 41 -7.22 15.87 -10.05
C LYS A 41 -7.33 14.91 -11.21
N GLN A 42 -6.70 15.26 -12.34
CA GLN A 42 -6.69 14.47 -13.56
C GLN A 42 -5.31 14.55 -14.23
N GLY A 43 -5.00 13.56 -15.08
CA GLY A 43 -3.75 13.50 -15.85
C GLY A 43 -2.51 13.61 -14.94
N GLU A 44 -1.51 14.37 -15.39
CA GLU A 44 -0.25 14.55 -14.66
C GLU A 44 -0.43 15.03 -13.21
N ALA A 45 -1.41 15.91 -12.95
CA ALA A 45 -1.66 16.39 -11.60
C ALA A 45 -2.19 15.29 -10.67
N PHE A 46 -2.94 14.33 -11.21
CA PHE A 46 -3.38 13.14 -10.48
C PHE A 46 -2.20 12.22 -10.22
N ASP A 47 -1.44 11.88 -11.27
CA ASP A 47 -0.35 10.92 -11.19
C ASP A 47 0.72 11.35 -10.18
N ARG A 48 1.08 12.63 -10.17
CA ARG A 48 2.02 13.20 -9.20
C ARG A 48 1.53 13.07 -7.77
N GLU A 49 0.28 13.47 -7.51
CA GLU A 49 -0.24 13.44 -6.15
C GLU A 49 -0.53 12.01 -5.68
N PHE A 50 -0.87 11.11 -6.60
CA PHE A 50 -1.01 9.69 -6.33
C PHE A 50 0.33 9.10 -5.90
N ILE A 51 1.40 9.30 -6.69
CA ILE A 51 2.71 8.73 -6.38
C ILE A 51 3.27 9.31 -5.07
N LYS A 52 3.12 10.62 -4.84
CA LYS A 52 3.54 11.31 -3.61
C LYS A 52 2.97 10.68 -2.34
N HIS A 53 1.73 10.18 -2.39
CA HIS A 53 1.09 9.54 -1.24
C HIS A 53 1.24 8.02 -1.22
N MET A 54 1.40 7.37 -2.37
CA MET A 54 1.48 5.91 -2.45
C MET A 54 2.84 5.36 -2.03
N ILE A 55 3.94 6.08 -2.29
CA ILE A 55 5.26 5.69 -1.78
C ILE A 55 5.26 5.57 -0.23
N PRO A 56 4.88 6.62 0.54
CA PRO A 56 4.87 6.51 2.01
C PRO A 56 3.82 5.53 2.53
N HIS A 57 2.64 5.43 1.89
CA HIS A 57 1.64 4.41 2.25
C HIS A 57 2.22 2.99 2.12
N HIS A 58 2.92 2.70 1.04
CA HIS A 58 3.58 1.40 0.83
C HIS A 58 4.71 1.17 1.82
N GLN A 59 5.48 2.21 2.16
CA GLN A 59 6.53 2.10 3.18
C GLN A 59 5.95 1.68 4.53
N SER A 60 4.84 2.29 4.98
CA SER A 60 4.16 1.85 6.20
C SER A 60 3.69 0.39 6.13
N ALA A 61 3.24 -0.07 4.95
CA ALA A 61 2.89 -1.48 4.75
C ALA A 61 4.10 -2.41 4.84
N LEU A 62 5.28 -1.99 4.36
CA LEU A 62 6.53 -2.74 4.52
C LEU A 62 6.93 -2.87 5.99
N ASP A 63 6.88 -1.77 6.75
CA ASP A 63 7.20 -1.76 8.17
C ASP A 63 6.28 -2.70 8.96
N MET A 64 4.98 -2.69 8.67
CA MET A 64 4.01 -3.60 9.27
C MET A 64 4.22 -5.06 8.86
N ALA A 65 4.56 -5.32 7.60
CA ALA A 65 4.90 -6.67 7.16
C ALA A 65 6.14 -7.20 7.87
N GLN A 66 7.14 -6.35 8.13
CA GLN A 66 8.33 -6.73 8.88
C GLN A 66 8.00 -7.10 10.33
N LEU A 67 7.13 -6.33 11.01
CA LEU A 67 6.62 -6.69 12.34
C LEU A 67 5.81 -8.00 12.31
N ALA A 68 5.01 -8.23 11.28
CA ALA A 68 4.26 -9.47 11.15
C ALA A 68 5.19 -10.70 11.02
N LEU A 69 6.36 -10.58 10.38
CA LEU A 69 7.32 -11.68 10.31
C LEU A 69 7.91 -12.07 11.66
N THR A 70 8.14 -11.09 12.54
CA THR A 70 8.73 -11.30 13.87
C THR A 70 7.68 -11.78 14.87
N HIS A 71 6.47 -11.23 14.84
CA HIS A 71 5.45 -11.47 15.87
C HIS A 71 4.41 -12.53 15.52
N ALA A 72 4.13 -12.77 14.23
CA ALA A 72 3.06 -13.71 13.88
C ALA A 72 3.44 -15.15 14.22
N LYS A 73 2.51 -15.88 14.84
CA LYS A 73 2.66 -17.32 15.12
C LYS A 73 2.15 -18.19 13.97
N ARG A 74 1.19 -17.68 13.19
CA ARG A 74 0.54 -18.42 12.10
C ARG A 74 1.38 -18.35 10.82
N PRO A 75 1.72 -19.49 10.19
CA PRO A 75 2.55 -19.51 8.98
C PRO A 75 1.90 -18.79 7.79
N GLU A 76 0.58 -18.76 7.72
CA GLU A 76 -0.17 -18.05 6.66
C GLU A 76 0.05 -16.54 6.73
N ILE A 77 0.14 -15.99 7.95
CA ILE A 77 0.40 -14.56 8.16
C ILE A 77 1.83 -14.20 7.80
N LYS A 78 2.81 -15.06 8.15
CA LYS A 78 4.20 -14.87 7.71
C LYS A 78 4.32 -14.94 6.18
N LYS A 79 3.61 -15.85 5.53
CA LYS A 79 3.58 -15.95 4.06
C LYS A 79 3.01 -14.68 3.43
N LEU A 80 1.91 -14.17 3.98
CA LEU A 80 1.33 -12.91 3.52
C LEU A 80 2.31 -11.74 3.70
N ALA A 81 2.95 -11.63 4.86
CA ALA A 81 3.94 -10.58 5.12
C ALA A 81 5.10 -10.61 4.10
N LYS A 82 5.64 -11.79 3.78
CA LYS A 82 6.66 -11.93 2.72
C LYS A 82 6.16 -11.47 1.36
N ASN A 83 4.91 -11.77 1.02
CA ASN A 83 4.32 -11.33 -0.24
C ASN A 83 4.19 -9.81 -0.28
N ILE A 84 3.68 -9.18 0.79
CA ILE A 84 3.56 -7.72 0.91
C ILE A 84 4.94 -7.07 0.75
N LEU A 85 5.97 -7.57 1.44
CA LEU A 85 7.34 -7.05 1.30
C LEU A 85 7.80 -7.10 -0.16
N SER A 86 7.59 -8.22 -0.85
CA SER A 86 8.04 -8.38 -2.23
C SER A 86 7.26 -7.52 -3.23
N THR A 87 5.95 -7.38 -3.06
CA THR A 87 5.10 -6.66 -4.02
C THR A 87 5.17 -5.16 -3.80
N GLN A 88 5.02 -4.70 -2.55
CA GLN A 88 5.01 -3.27 -2.24
C GLN A 88 6.38 -2.62 -2.53
N GLN A 89 7.49 -3.33 -2.29
CA GLN A 89 8.83 -2.82 -2.63
C GLN A 89 8.99 -2.65 -4.15
N LYS A 90 8.49 -3.58 -4.96
CA LYS A 90 8.53 -3.44 -6.43
C LYS A 90 7.70 -2.25 -6.89
N GLU A 91 6.55 -2.02 -6.28
CA GLU A 91 5.68 -0.90 -6.60
C GLU A 91 6.30 0.45 -6.20
N ILE A 92 7.00 0.52 -5.06
CA ILE A 92 7.81 1.70 -4.69
C ILE A 92 8.87 1.97 -5.77
N ASN A 93 9.65 0.97 -6.15
CA ASN A 93 10.72 1.15 -7.14
C ASN A 93 10.17 1.65 -8.50
N LEU A 94 9.01 1.12 -8.93
CA LEU A 94 8.33 1.58 -10.15
C LEU A 94 7.88 3.05 -10.02
N MET A 95 7.30 3.41 -8.89
CA MET A 95 6.85 4.77 -8.63
C MET A 95 8.01 5.78 -8.57
N GLU A 96 9.14 5.42 -7.96
CA GLU A 96 10.36 6.22 -7.97
C GLU A 96 10.92 6.39 -9.39
N GLU A 97 10.88 5.32 -10.21
CA GLU A 97 11.26 5.38 -11.61
C GLU A 97 10.35 6.32 -12.41
N TRP A 98 9.03 6.28 -12.16
CA TRP A 98 8.07 7.19 -12.79
C TRP A 98 8.31 8.64 -12.38
N GLN A 99 8.57 8.91 -11.10
CA GLN A 99 8.93 10.25 -10.64
C GLN A 99 10.16 10.78 -11.37
N LYS A 100 11.20 9.96 -11.49
CA LYS A 100 12.44 10.36 -12.16
C LYS A 100 12.24 10.58 -13.67
N SER A 101 11.47 9.70 -14.31
CA SER A 101 11.33 9.67 -15.78
C SER A 101 10.36 10.73 -16.31
N TYR A 102 9.27 10.97 -15.60
CA TYR A 102 8.19 11.84 -16.07
C TYR A 102 8.16 13.19 -15.34
N TYR A 103 8.72 13.27 -14.13
CA TYR A 103 8.49 14.37 -13.20
C TYR A 103 9.77 14.99 -12.56
N PRO A 104 10.86 15.21 -13.32
CA PRO A 104 12.17 15.54 -12.74
C PRO A 104 12.28 16.90 -12.02
N LYS A 105 11.31 17.81 -12.17
CA LYS A 105 11.36 19.19 -11.63
C LYS A 105 10.54 19.45 -10.35
N SER A 106 9.85 18.46 -9.79
CA SER A 106 8.86 18.72 -8.71
C SER A 106 9.38 18.66 -7.28
N PHE A 107 10.70 18.65 -7.08
CA PHE A 107 11.32 18.57 -5.75
C PHE A 107 12.43 19.61 -5.54
N GLU A 108 12.46 20.69 -6.34
CA GLU A 108 13.16 21.93 -6.00
C GLU A 108 12.31 22.81 -5.07
#